data_AF-A0A9D8NJE6-F1
#
_entry.id   AF-A0A9D8NJE6-F1
#
_cell.length_a   1.000
_cell.length_b   1.000
_cell.length_c   1.000
_cell.angle_alpha   90.00
_cell.angle_beta   90.00
_cell.angle_gamma   90.00
#
_symmetry.space_group_name_H-M   'P 1'
#
loop_
_entity.id
_entity.type
_entity.pdbx_description
1 polymer ?
#
loop_
_entity_poly.entity_id
_entity_poly.type
_entity_poly.pdbx_seq_one_letter_code
_entity_poly.pdbx_strand_id
1 'polypeptide(L)'
;MNLRSHHSRGSALVVTLILSAIIGLTILSYLDLTSAQNRAVTRSQQWHSIVPVMEAGVEEAFTQLYHGGSNLSANGWVLTSNAYTKSRSFGMGRYVVSISNVSPPVIYSQGYLKIPTSTGEISRVVRVTTTGGPLFSRGLVAKGSVGFSGNNVTIDSYDSLGTNINWSAGTRKANGSVGSVMGTVTVQNCNIYGSVLISSSGSASTGPNGRVGDLTYAGTGFQAGSLSSNLSISIPDVTVPAGLAGSLPVPGNNIITTSGNYTSLGFSSTLTVRTNVVATVLVNGNITGGITLEPGAKLTIYMNGTTLSAAGNTQINRHASSTSLNLLIYGTSNFTSFSLSGNAAFKGMLYAPYASFSCGGGGNNTVDYAGAAIVSTADMNGHFNFHYDEVLGNTGPSSGYVATNWNEL
;
A
#
# COMPACT_ATOMS: atom_id res chain seq x y z
N MET A 1 52.94 21.04 93.46
CA MET A 1 53.30 21.61 92.14
C MET A 1 53.21 20.48 91.12
N ASN A 2 52.06 20.33 90.47
CA ASN A 2 51.80 19.24 89.52
C ASN A 2 52.23 19.65 88.12
N LEU A 3 53.36 19.12 87.65
CA LEU A 3 53.81 19.22 86.27
C LEU A 3 52.95 18.31 85.38
N ARG A 4 51.91 18.88 84.76
CA ARG A 4 51.13 18.20 83.72
C ARG A 4 51.96 18.09 82.44
N SER A 5 52.06 16.87 81.90
CA SER A 5 52.88 16.55 80.73
C SER A 5 52.33 17.20 79.44
N HIS A 6 53.20 17.95 78.74
CA HIS A 6 52.86 18.68 77.51
C HIS A 6 52.73 17.80 76.24
N HIS A 7 53.07 16.51 76.33
CA HIS A 7 53.15 15.59 75.18
C HIS A 7 51.77 15.21 74.59
N SER A 8 50.68 15.29 75.36
CA SER A 8 49.34 14.88 74.91
C SER A 8 48.64 15.92 74.01
N ARG A 9 49.10 17.17 73.98
CA ARG A 9 48.42 18.28 73.29
C ARG A 9 48.82 18.45 71.82
N GLY A 10 50.06 18.12 71.46
CA GLY A 10 50.53 18.13 70.06
C GLY A 10 50.00 16.93 69.25
N SER A 11 49.89 15.77 69.89
CA SER A 11 49.33 14.55 69.30
C SER A 11 47.88 14.74 68.84
N ALA A 12 47.04 15.38 69.67
CA ALA A 12 45.64 15.63 69.33
C ALA A 12 45.49 16.51 68.08
N LEU A 13 46.30 17.57 67.96
CA LEU A 13 46.29 18.48 66.81
C LEU A 13 46.67 17.75 65.51
N VAL A 14 47.74 16.96 65.53
CA VAL A 14 48.22 16.20 64.37
C VAL A 14 47.18 15.16 63.92
N VAL A 15 46.57 14.45 64.86
CA VAL A 15 45.49 13.48 64.55
C VAL A 15 44.27 14.18 63.94
N THR A 16 43.86 15.33 64.47
CA THR A 16 42.74 16.10 63.89
C THR A 16 43.04 16.64 62.49
N LEU A 17 44.28 17.02 62.21
CA LEU A 17 44.70 17.53 60.90
C LEU A 17 44.80 16.41 59.85
N ILE A 18 45.27 15.24 60.24
CA ILE A 18 45.28 14.06 59.37
C ILE A 18 43.85 13.59 59.08
N LEU A 19 43.00 13.53 60.10
CA LEU A 19 41.58 13.18 59.93
C LEU A 19 40.87 14.18 59.02
N SER A 20 41.07 15.50 59.20
CA SER A 20 40.45 16.51 58.35
C SER A 20 40.96 16.44 56.90
N ALA A 21 42.24 16.16 56.68
CA ALA A 21 42.80 15.97 55.35
C ALA A 21 42.21 14.73 54.64
N ILE A 22 42.09 13.60 55.35
CA ILE A 22 41.47 12.38 54.82
C ILE A 22 40.01 12.64 54.47
N ILE A 23 39.24 13.26 55.37
CA ILE A 23 37.83 13.60 55.13
C ILE A 23 37.72 14.55 53.93
N GLY A 24 38.54 15.59 53.85
CA GLY A 24 38.55 16.52 52.73
C GLY A 24 38.81 15.84 51.37
N LEU A 25 39.82 14.96 51.31
CA LEU A 25 40.12 14.19 50.10
C LEU A 25 38.97 13.24 49.72
N THR A 26 38.34 12.58 50.70
CA THR A 26 37.21 11.68 50.43
C THR A 26 35.98 12.43 49.89
N ILE A 27 35.68 13.62 50.42
CA ILE A 27 34.55 14.45 49.96
C ILE A 27 34.82 14.95 48.54
N LEU A 28 36.02 15.46 48.26
CA LEU A 28 36.40 15.91 46.92
C LEU A 28 36.27 14.78 45.89
N SER A 29 36.75 13.59 46.24
CA SER A 29 36.66 12.40 45.39
C SER A 29 35.20 11.98 45.15
N TYR A 30 34.37 12.02 46.19
CA TYR A 30 32.95 11.66 46.09
C TYR A 30 32.15 12.68 45.28
N LEU A 31 32.47 13.97 45.40
CA LEU A 31 31.83 15.04 44.62
C LEU A 31 32.16 14.90 43.13
N ASP A 32 33.41 14.58 42.80
CA ASP A 32 33.81 14.34 41.40
C ASP A 32 33.09 13.11 40.83
N LEU A 33 33.03 12.00 41.58
CA LEU A 33 32.28 10.80 41.20
C LEU A 33 30.79 11.10 40.98
N THR A 34 30.17 11.85 41.90
CA THR A 34 28.75 12.22 41.80
C THR A 34 28.50 13.10 40.57
N SER A 35 29.43 14.00 40.25
CA SER A 35 29.35 14.85 39.06
C SER A 35 29.45 14.03 37.76
N ALA A 36 30.35 13.04 37.73
CA ALA A 36 30.53 12.13 36.61
C ALA A 36 29.31 11.22 36.42
N GLN A 37 28.75 10.69 37.52
CA GLN A 37 27.51 9.91 37.51
C GLN A 37 26.34 10.75 37.00
N ASN A 38 26.18 11.98 37.47
CA ASN A 38 25.12 12.87 37.00
C ASN A 38 25.23 13.17 35.49
N ARG A 39 26.45 13.41 34.99
CA ARG A 39 26.70 13.59 33.54
C ARG A 39 26.35 12.33 32.74
N ALA A 40 26.75 11.16 33.22
CA ALA A 40 26.46 9.89 32.56
C ALA A 40 24.96 9.59 32.52
N VAL A 41 24.24 9.80 33.63
CA VAL A 41 22.78 9.62 33.74
C VAL A 41 22.05 10.61 32.83
N THR A 42 22.41 11.89 32.87
CA THR A 42 21.80 12.91 32.00
C THR A 42 21.98 12.55 30.52
N ARG A 43 23.19 12.14 30.12
CA ARG A 43 23.46 11.69 28.75
C ARG A 43 22.64 10.46 28.37
N SER A 44 22.50 9.49 29.27
CA SER A 44 21.70 8.28 29.04
C SER A 44 20.21 8.59 28.90
N GLN A 45 19.67 9.49 29.73
CA GLN A 45 18.28 9.95 29.63
C GLN A 45 18.04 10.64 28.29
N GLN A 46 18.92 11.57 27.87
CA GLN A 46 18.80 12.23 26.57
C GLN A 46 18.92 11.24 25.41
N TRP A 47 19.83 10.26 25.49
CA TRP A 47 19.96 9.22 24.48
C TRP A 47 18.65 8.46 24.26
N HIS A 48 17.96 8.06 25.33
CA HIS A 48 16.66 7.41 25.24
C HIS A 48 15.56 8.36 24.73
N SER A 49 15.56 9.61 25.17
CA SER A 49 14.58 10.62 24.75
C SER A 49 14.67 11.02 23.27
N ILE A 50 15.77 10.71 22.56
CA ILE A 50 15.90 10.98 21.11
C ILE A 50 15.02 10.04 20.27
N VAL A 51 14.69 8.84 20.75
CA VAL A 51 13.90 7.85 19.98
C VAL A 51 12.60 8.44 19.41
N PRO A 52 11.71 9.06 20.21
CA PRO A 52 10.50 9.67 19.67
C PRO A 52 10.78 10.84 18.70
N VAL A 53 11.93 11.52 18.83
CA VAL A 53 12.32 12.60 17.92
C VAL A 53 12.65 12.07 16.53
N MET A 54 13.43 10.98 16.46
CA MET A 54 13.75 10.34 15.18
C MET A 54 12.54 9.62 14.59
N GLU A 55 11.67 9.01 15.41
CA GLU A 55 10.40 8.41 14.97
C GLU A 55 9.48 9.45 14.34
N ALA A 56 9.36 10.64 14.93
CA ALA A 56 8.59 11.73 14.33
C ALA A 56 9.09 12.13 12.93
N GLY A 57 10.41 12.04 12.70
CA GLY A 57 10.98 12.24 11.36
C GLY A 57 10.59 11.12 10.40
N VAL A 58 10.61 9.86 10.84
CA VAL A 58 10.17 8.73 10.02
C VAL A 58 8.69 8.83 9.65
N GLU A 59 7.83 9.21 10.60
CA GLU A 59 6.39 9.44 10.35
C GLU A 59 6.16 10.56 9.32
N GLU A 60 6.93 11.65 9.41
CA GLU A 60 6.88 12.72 8.41
C GLU A 60 7.28 12.22 7.01
N ALA A 61 8.29 11.35 6.91
CA ALA A 61 8.68 10.75 5.65
C ALA A 61 7.60 9.81 5.07
N PHE A 62 7.01 8.94 5.89
CA PHE A 62 5.90 8.09 5.43
C PHE A 62 4.69 8.91 5.01
N THR A 63 4.39 9.98 5.74
CA THR A 63 3.32 10.93 5.37
C THR A 63 3.59 11.55 3.99
N GLN A 64 4.82 11.97 3.72
CA GLN A 64 5.19 12.51 2.41
C GLN A 64 5.15 11.44 1.31
N LEU A 65 5.59 10.22 1.59
CA LEU A 65 5.52 9.12 0.65
C LEU A 65 4.06 8.75 0.30
N TYR A 66 3.16 8.86 1.26
CA TYR A 66 1.75 8.53 1.08
C TYR A 66 0.97 9.66 0.39
N HIS A 67 1.11 10.91 0.85
CA HIS A 67 0.35 12.05 0.33
C HIS A 67 1.05 12.81 -0.80
N GLY A 68 2.38 12.75 -0.88
CA GLY A 68 3.17 13.45 -1.91
C GLY A 68 3.07 12.80 -3.29
N GLY A 69 2.63 11.53 -3.37
CA GLY A 69 2.50 10.80 -4.63
C GLY A 69 3.81 10.80 -5.42
N SER A 70 3.79 11.33 -6.64
CA SER A 70 4.99 11.48 -7.49
C SER A 70 5.81 12.75 -7.20
N ASN A 71 5.29 13.70 -6.41
CA ASN A 71 5.96 14.97 -6.10
C ASN A 71 6.51 14.96 -4.67
N LEU A 72 7.66 14.31 -4.50
CA LEU A 72 8.34 14.25 -3.19
C LEU A 72 8.95 15.58 -2.75
N SER A 73 9.05 16.59 -3.63
CA SER A 73 9.46 17.97 -3.30
C SER A 73 8.34 18.85 -2.75
N ALA A 74 7.10 18.36 -2.67
CA ALA A 74 5.99 19.12 -2.07
C ALA A 74 6.19 19.30 -0.55
N ASN A 75 5.31 20.08 0.10
CA ASN A 75 5.24 20.19 1.57
C ASN A 75 6.56 20.61 2.26
N GLY A 76 7.40 21.41 1.60
CA GLY A 76 8.65 21.93 2.15
C GLY A 76 9.81 20.93 2.17
N TRP A 77 9.72 19.84 1.39
CA TRP A 77 10.83 18.93 1.15
C TRP A 77 11.77 19.48 0.07
N VAL A 78 13.07 19.34 0.27
CA VAL A 78 14.10 19.87 -0.64
C VAL A 78 14.99 18.73 -1.12
N LEU A 79 15.13 18.57 -2.44
CA LEU A 79 16.05 17.61 -3.03
C LEU A 79 17.49 18.07 -2.80
N THR A 80 18.24 17.32 -1.99
CA THR A 80 19.65 17.56 -1.68
C THR A 80 20.41 16.26 -1.89
N SER A 81 21.48 16.27 -2.70
CA SER A 81 22.33 15.10 -2.93
C SER A 81 21.57 13.81 -3.29
N ASN A 82 20.58 13.93 -4.20
CA ASN A 82 19.71 12.83 -4.65
C ASN A 82 18.84 12.18 -3.55
N ALA A 83 18.54 12.92 -2.48
CA ALA A 83 17.54 12.56 -1.48
C ALA A 83 16.65 13.76 -1.16
N TYR A 84 15.35 13.54 -0.99
CA TYR A 84 14.43 14.58 -0.53
C TYR A 84 14.61 14.73 0.97
N THR A 85 14.93 15.93 1.44
CA THR A 85 15.26 16.21 2.84
C THR A 85 14.26 17.17 3.46
N LYS A 86 13.97 16.99 4.75
CA LYS A 86 13.17 17.91 5.55
C LYS A 86 13.69 17.94 6.99
N SER A 87 13.61 19.09 7.62
CA SER A 87 13.97 19.26 9.02
C SER A 87 12.88 20.00 9.78
N ARG A 88 12.64 19.60 11.03
CA ARG A 88 11.81 20.36 11.97
C ARG A 88 12.48 20.43 13.33
N SER A 89 12.25 21.53 14.02
CA SER A 89 12.66 21.75 15.41
C SER A 89 11.43 21.92 16.31
N PHE A 90 11.54 21.46 17.55
CA PHE A 90 10.52 21.59 18.58
C PHE A 90 11.19 21.62 19.96
N GLY A 91 10.95 22.68 20.73
CA GLY A 91 11.57 22.85 22.05
C GLY A 91 13.09 22.67 22.02
N MET A 92 13.58 21.64 22.70
CA MET A 92 15.01 21.31 22.78
C MET A 92 15.48 20.26 21.75
N GLY A 93 14.58 19.78 20.88
CA GLY A 93 14.86 18.76 19.88
C GLY A 93 14.67 19.22 18.46
N ARG A 94 15.32 18.51 17.54
CA ARG A 94 15.07 18.62 16.10
C ARG A 94 15.32 17.29 15.41
N TYR A 95 14.67 17.05 14.29
CA TYR A 95 15.05 15.96 13.39
C TYR A 95 15.44 16.50 12.02
N VAL A 96 16.27 15.73 11.33
CA VAL A 96 16.52 15.84 9.90
C VAL A 96 16.19 14.50 9.30
N VAL A 97 15.23 14.47 8.38
CA VAL A 97 14.80 13.25 7.69
C VAL A 97 15.10 13.38 6.20
N SER A 98 15.45 12.27 5.58
CA SER A 98 15.68 12.16 4.15
C SER A 98 15.01 10.91 3.56
N ILE A 99 14.48 11.05 2.35
CA ILE A 99 13.92 9.99 1.51
C ILE A 99 14.83 9.86 0.30
N SER A 100 15.48 8.72 0.13
CA SER A 100 16.33 8.47 -1.04
C SER A 100 15.51 8.48 -2.32
N ASN A 101 16.04 9.06 -3.40
CA ASN A 101 15.39 9.07 -4.70
C ASN A 101 15.63 7.76 -5.50
N VAL A 102 15.24 6.63 -4.90
CA VAL A 102 15.24 5.29 -5.51
C VAL A 102 13.91 4.60 -5.19
N SER A 103 13.52 3.60 -5.98
CA SER A 103 12.28 2.84 -5.78
C SER A 103 12.59 1.36 -5.50
N PRO A 104 12.18 0.78 -4.36
CA PRO A 104 11.51 1.45 -3.23
C PRO A 104 12.46 2.38 -2.44
N PRO A 105 11.96 3.47 -1.84
CA PRO A 105 12.78 4.44 -1.14
C PRO A 105 13.29 3.91 0.21
N VAL A 106 14.43 4.43 0.63
CA VAL A 106 15.01 4.24 1.96
C VAL A 106 14.90 5.56 2.70
N ILE A 107 14.43 5.51 3.94
CA ILE A 107 14.29 6.68 4.80
C ILE A 107 15.45 6.69 5.79
N TYR A 108 16.10 7.84 5.94
CA TYR A 108 17.04 8.09 7.03
C TYR A 108 16.50 9.22 7.89
N SER A 109 16.30 8.95 9.19
CA SER A 109 15.86 9.97 10.15
C SER A 109 16.91 10.12 11.24
N GLN A 110 17.43 11.33 11.38
CA GLN A 110 18.38 11.69 12.42
C GLN A 110 17.72 12.62 13.43
N GLY A 111 17.60 12.15 14.68
CA GLY A 111 17.12 12.96 15.79
C GLY A 111 18.28 13.62 16.54
N TYR A 112 18.06 14.83 17.03
CA TYR A 112 19.00 15.60 17.84
C TYR A 112 18.30 16.12 19.10
N LEU A 113 18.96 15.99 20.26
CA LEU A 113 18.57 16.65 21.49
C LEU A 113 19.76 17.42 22.07
N LYS A 114 19.48 18.63 22.58
CA LYS A 114 20.48 19.44 23.28
C LYS A 114 20.86 18.80 24.62
N ILE A 115 22.15 18.83 24.95
CA ILE A 115 22.63 18.39 26.27
C ILE A 115 22.33 19.52 27.27
N PRO A 116 21.59 19.29 28.37
CA PRO A 116 21.22 20.36 29.31
C PRO A 116 22.41 21.15 29.90
N THR A 117 23.58 20.52 29.96
CA THR A 117 24.79 21.05 30.59
C THR A 117 25.83 21.58 29.57
N SER A 118 25.51 21.61 28.27
CA SER A 118 26.44 22.10 27.24
C SER A 118 25.70 22.69 26.03
N THR A 119 26.44 23.34 25.13
CA THR A 119 25.90 23.80 23.83
C THR A 119 25.83 22.69 22.77
N GLY A 120 26.34 21.49 23.06
CA GLY A 120 26.35 20.36 22.15
C GLY A 120 25.01 19.61 22.06
N GLU A 121 24.84 18.87 20.97
CA GLU A 121 23.71 17.98 20.72
C GLU A 121 24.17 16.51 20.77
N ILE A 122 23.31 15.64 21.27
CA ILE A 122 23.43 14.18 21.07
C ILE A 122 22.52 13.84 19.91
N SER A 123 22.98 12.97 19.01
CA SER A 123 22.19 12.51 17.88
C SER A 123 22.14 10.99 17.79
N ARG A 124 21.04 10.50 17.20
CA ARG A 124 20.82 9.09 16.82
C ARG A 124 20.26 9.07 15.41
N VAL A 125 20.64 8.07 14.63
CA VAL A 125 20.18 7.90 13.25
C VAL A 125 19.51 6.55 13.11
N VAL A 126 18.34 6.55 12.47
CA VAL A 126 17.70 5.33 12.00
C VAL A 126 17.65 5.31 10.48
N ARG A 127 17.93 4.14 9.92
CA ARG A 127 17.64 3.77 8.53
C ARG A 127 16.42 2.85 8.50
N VAL A 128 15.38 3.26 7.80
CA VAL A 128 14.19 2.46 7.53
C VAL A 128 14.17 2.05 6.06
N THR A 129 14.16 0.73 5.82
CA THR A 129 14.02 0.20 4.45
C THR A 129 12.55 -0.01 4.16
N THR A 130 12.07 0.54 3.05
CA THR A 130 10.68 0.35 2.65
C THR A 130 10.56 -0.68 1.53
N THR A 131 9.38 -1.30 1.45
CA THR A 131 8.93 -1.98 0.25
C THR A 131 7.62 -1.34 -0.18
N GLY A 132 7.36 -1.36 -1.48
CA GLY A 132 6.14 -0.87 -2.08
C GLY A 132 6.06 -1.43 -3.48
N GLY A 133 4.84 -1.57 -4.00
CA GLY A 133 4.64 -2.19 -5.30
C GLY A 133 3.38 -1.66 -5.99
N PRO A 134 3.13 -2.16 -7.21
CA PRO A 134 1.87 -1.92 -7.86
C PRO A 134 0.75 -2.60 -7.07
N LEU A 135 -0.32 -1.84 -6.84
CA LEU A 135 -1.56 -2.32 -6.21
C LEU A 135 -2.07 -3.57 -6.92
N PHE A 136 -1.98 -3.59 -8.25
CA PHE A 136 -2.42 -4.69 -9.12
C PHE A 136 -1.26 -5.50 -9.68
N SER A 137 -0.35 -5.93 -8.80
CA SER A 137 0.71 -6.91 -9.14
C SER A 137 0.19 -8.31 -9.46
N ARG A 138 -1.12 -8.55 -9.28
CA ARG A 138 -1.81 -9.82 -9.49
C ARG A 138 -3.14 -9.59 -10.18
N GLY A 139 -3.66 -10.63 -10.83
CA GLY A 139 -4.90 -10.61 -11.58
C GLY A 139 -6.12 -10.45 -10.70
N LEU A 140 -6.48 -11.51 -9.99
CA LEU A 140 -7.61 -11.50 -9.06
C LEU A 140 -7.12 -11.84 -7.66
N VAL A 141 -7.41 -10.97 -6.70
CA VAL A 141 -7.13 -11.22 -5.28
C VAL A 141 -8.40 -10.97 -4.47
N ALA A 142 -8.80 -11.93 -3.64
CA ALA A 142 -9.89 -11.76 -2.70
C ALA A 142 -9.39 -11.74 -1.25
N LYS A 143 -10.03 -10.93 -0.39
CA LYS A 143 -9.81 -10.97 1.07
C LYS A 143 -10.25 -12.34 1.62
N GLY A 144 -11.47 -12.75 1.28
CA GLY A 144 -12.05 -14.05 1.59
C GLY A 144 -11.81 -15.06 0.47
N SER A 145 -12.74 -15.99 0.30
CA SER A 145 -12.62 -17.10 -0.65
C SER A 145 -12.81 -16.68 -2.11
N VAL A 146 -12.16 -17.43 -3.00
CA VAL A 146 -12.40 -17.42 -4.44
C VAL A 146 -12.98 -18.77 -4.85
N GLY A 147 -14.21 -18.75 -5.33
CA GLY A 147 -14.95 -19.89 -5.83
C GLY A 147 -15.06 -19.88 -7.35
N PHE A 148 -14.83 -21.03 -7.96
CA PHE A 148 -15.16 -21.25 -9.36
C PHE A 148 -16.23 -22.33 -9.46
N SER A 149 -17.21 -22.15 -10.34
CA SER A 149 -18.15 -23.22 -10.68
C SER A 149 -18.44 -23.26 -12.18
N GLY A 150 -18.58 -24.47 -12.71
CA GLY A 150 -18.67 -24.71 -14.16
C GLY A 150 -17.38 -25.27 -14.74
N ASN A 151 -17.40 -25.52 -16.06
CA ASN A 151 -16.33 -26.25 -16.76
C ASN A 151 -15.50 -25.36 -17.70
N ASN A 152 -15.90 -24.10 -17.93
CA ASN A 152 -15.31 -23.23 -18.95
C ASN A 152 -14.90 -21.85 -18.40
N VAL A 153 -14.50 -21.77 -17.13
CA VAL A 153 -13.86 -20.55 -16.64
C VAL A 153 -12.38 -20.61 -16.98
N THR A 154 -11.88 -19.52 -17.56
CA THR A 154 -10.48 -19.40 -17.96
C THR A 154 -9.87 -18.15 -17.34
N ILE A 155 -8.69 -18.31 -16.75
CA ILE A 155 -7.88 -17.21 -16.25
C ILE A 155 -6.54 -17.25 -16.94
N ASP A 156 -6.13 -16.15 -17.55
CA ASP A 156 -4.81 -16.00 -18.16
C ASP A 156 -4.34 -14.54 -18.08
N SER A 157 -3.32 -14.19 -18.85
CA SER A 157 -2.84 -12.81 -18.93
C SER A 157 -2.52 -12.36 -20.35
N TYR A 158 -2.35 -11.05 -20.51
CA TYR A 158 -1.80 -10.37 -21.68
C TYR A 158 -1.13 -9.06 -21.24
N ASP A 159 -0.51 -8.35 -22.18
CA ASP A 159 0.10 -7.04 -21.92
C ASP A 159 -0.46 -6.00 -22.88
N SER A 160 -1.22 -5.03 -22.35
CA SER A 160 -1.84 -3.97 -23.15
C SER A 160 -0.89 -2.88 -23.63
N LEU A 161 0.38 -2.86 -23.20
CA LEU A 161 1.43 -2.02 -23.81
C LEU A 161 2.23 -2.75 -24.89
N GLY A 162 1.94 -4.04 -25.13
CA GLY A 162 2.50 -4.78 -26.25
C GLY A 162 1.99 -4.29 -27.61
N THR A 163 2.33 -5.03 -28.67
CA THR A 163 1.90 -4.71 -30.05
C THR A 163 0.38 -4.69 -30.22
N ASN A 164 -0.36 -5.36 -29.32
CA ASN A 164 -1.81 -5.43 -29.30
C ASN A 164 -2.34 -5.00 -27.94
N ILE A 165 -3.10 -3.90 -27.92
CA ILE A 165 -3.69 -3.33 -26.70
C ILE A 165 -4.86 -4.15 -26.13
N ASN A 166 -5.42 -5.06 -26.94
CA ASN A 166 -6.54 -5.91 -26.57
C ASN A 166 -6.07 -7.36 -26.49
N TRP A 167 -6.62 -8.11 -25.54
CA TRP A 167 -6.42 -9.54 -25.45
C TRP A 167 -6.92 -10.24 -26.72
N SER A 168 -6.15 -11.23 -27.18
CA SER A 168 -6.47 -12.20 -28.21
C SER A 168 -5.78 -13.52 -27.90
N ALA A 169 -6.21 -14.63 -28.52
CA ALA A 169 -5.56 -15.92 -28.34
C ALA A 169 -4.05 -15.91 -28.68
N GLY A 170 -3.61 -15.06 -29.62
CA GLY A 170 -2.20 -14.94 -30.00
C GLY A 170 -1.36 -14.06 -29.07
N THR A 171 -1.98 -13.26 -28.21
CA THR A 171 -1.30 -12.38 -27.23
C THR A 171 -1.36 -12.94 -25.81
N ARG A 172 -1.89 -14.14 -25.66
CA ARG A 172 -2.11 -14.82 -24.40
C ARG A 172 -0.79 -15.23 -23.76
N LYS A 173 -0.71 -15.06 -22.44
CA LYS A 173 0.42 -15.44 -21.59
C LYS A 173 -0.08 -16.21 -20.36
N ALA A 174 0.84 -16.86 -19.63
CA ALA A 174 0.54 -17.63 -18.42
C ALA A 174 0.93 -16.91 -17.11
N ASN A 175 0.67 -15.61 -16.99
CA ASN A 175 0.82 -14.87 -15.73
C ASN A 175 -0.53 -14.53 -15.09
N GLY A 176 -1.59 -15.25 -15.45
CA GLY A 176 -2.89 -15.16 -14.77
C GLY A 176 -2.74 -15.62 -13.32
N SER A 177 -3.14 -14.78 -12.37
CA SER A 177 -2.99 -15.09 -10.95
C SER A 177 -4.29 -14.95 -10.17
N VAL A 178 -4.54 -15.91 -9.29
CA VAL A 178 -5.68 -15.93 -8.37
C VAL A 178 -5.19 -16.04 -6.94
N GLY A 179 -5.61 -15.10 -6.10
CA GLY A 179 -5.18 -14.98 -4.71
C GLY A 179 -6.33 -15.02 -3.73
N SER A 180 -6.14 -15.67 -2.57
CA SER A 180 -7.00 -15.51 -1.39
C SER A 180 -6.16 -15.21 -0.15
N VAL A 181 -6.48 -14.12 0.55
CA VAL A 181 -5.71 -13.67 1.72
C VAL A 181 -6.12 -14.41 3.00
N MET A 182 -7.42 -14.62 3.23
CA MET A 182 -7.94 -15.25 4.45
C MET A 182 -8.91 -16.41 4.16
N GLY A 183 -9.02 -16.85 2.91
CA GLY A 183 -10.00 -17.85 2.50
C GLY A 183 -9.39 -19.01 1.74
N THR A 184 -10.24 -19.62 0.93
CA THR A 184 -9.88 -20.77 0.08
C THR A 184 -9.93 -20.38 -1.39
N VAL A 185 -9.16 -21.08 -2.23
CA VAL A 185 -9.27 -20.99 -3.68
C VAL A 185 -9.74 -22.34 -4.21
N THR A 186 -10.97 -22.40 -4.72
CA THR A 186 -11.57 -23.63 -5.22
C THR A 186 -11.73 -23.57 -6.73
N VAL A 187 -10.73 -24.08 -7.46
CA VAL A 187 -10.64 -23.97 -8.93
C VAL A 187 -11.69 -24.83 -9.66
N GLN A 188 -12.17 -25.91 -9.02
CA GLN A 188 -13.07 -26.88 -9.66
C GLN A 188 -12.52 -27.33 -11.03
N ASN A 189 -13.32 -27.34 -12.08
CA ASN A 189 -12.92 -27.81 -13.42
C ASN A 189 -12.39 -26.68 -14.32
N CYS A 190 -11.89 -25.59 -13.74
CA CYS A 190 -11.49 -24.40 -14.48
C CYS A 190 -10.01 -24.42 -14.89
N ASN A 191 -9.65 -23.58 -15.86
CA ASN A 191 -8.30 -23.47 -16.39
C ASN A 191 -7.65 -22.16 -15.94
N ILE A 192 -6.61 -22.23 -15.11
CA ILE A 192 -5.82 -21.07 -14.70
C ILE A 192 -4.44 -21.20 -15.34
N TYR A 193 -4.13 -20.29 -16.26
CA TYR A 193 -2.82 -20.18 -16.89
C TYR A 193 -1.98 -19.19 -16.10
N GLY A 194 -1.25 -19.71 -15.13
CA GLY A 194 -0.37 -19.00 -14.23
C GLY A 194 -0.38 -19.62 -12.83
N SER A 195 -0.71 -18.84 -11.80
CA SER A 195 -0.51 -19.27 -10.41
C SER A 195 -1.71 -19.00 -9.49
N VAL A 196 -1.85 -19.88 -8.49
CA VAL A 196 -2.77 -19.72 -7.37
C VAL A 196 -1.96 -19.42 -6.12
N LEU A 197 -2.40 -18.43 -5.36
CA LEU A 197 -1.69 -17.96 -4.18
C LEU A 197 -2.64 -17.89 -2.99
N ILE A 198 -2.23 -18.49 -1.90
CA ILE A 198 -2.99 -18.54 -0.65
C ILE A 198 -2.10 -18.03 0.48
N SER A 199 -2.71 -17.58 1.57
CA SER A 199 -1.98 -17.36 2.81
C SER A 199 -1.54 -18.69 3.43
N SER A 200 -0.67 -18.63 4.43
CA SER A 200 -0.17 -19.81 5.13
C SER A 200 -1.25 -20.64 5.84
N SER A 201 -2.42 -20.04 6.10
CA SER A 201 -3.60 -20.70 6.70
C SER A 201 -4.71 -21.01 5.68
N GLY A 202 -4.55 -20.57 4.43
CA GLY A 202 -5.51 -20.83 3.37
C GLY A 202 -5.42 -22.26 2.82
N SER A 203 -6.35 -22.62 1.95
CA SER A 203 -6.27 -23.86 1.19
C SER A 203 -6.64 -23.64 -0.27
N ALA A 204 -6.05 -24.42 -1.17
CA ALA A 204 -6.38 -24.40 -2.58
C ALA A 204 -6.70 -25.82 -3.05
N SER A 205 -7.73 -25.95 -3.88
CA SER A 205 -8.13 -27.24 -4.44
C SER A 205 -8.51 -27.09 -5.91
N THR A 206 -8.37 -28.20 -6.63
CA THR A 206 -8.78 -28.35 -8.03
C THR A 206 -9.77 -29.51 -8.12
N GLY A 207 -10.71 -29.43 -9.06
CA GLY A 207 -11.58 -30.54 -9.44
C GLY A 207 -10.88 -31.49 -10.41
N PRO A 208 -11.55 -32.59 -10.79
CA PRO A 208 -10.95 -33.65 -11.63
C PRO A 208 -10.37 -33.15 -12.96
N ASN A 209 -10.94 -32.10 -13.54
CA ASN A 209 -10.51 -31.53 -14.82
C ASN A 209 -9.86 -30.14 -14.68
N GLY A 210 -9.74 -29.61 -13.46
CA GLY A 210 -9.14 -28.30 -13.25
C GLY A 210 -7.63 -28.34 -13.47
N ARG A 211 -7.06 -27.24 -13.96
CA ARG A 211 -5.61 -27.13 -14.13
C ARG A 211 -5.09 -25.74 -13.78
N VAL A 212 -3.91 -25.72 -13.17
CA VAL A 212 -3.20 -24.50 -12.80
C VAL A 212 -1.73 -24.63 -13.20
N GLY A 213 -1.28 -23.85 -14.18
CA GLY A 213 0.10 -23.92 -14.68
C GLY A 213 0.33 -23.08 -15.91
N ASP A 214 1.39 -23.35 -16.64
CA ASP A 214 1.76 -22.65 -17.89
C ASP A 214 0.81 -23.01 -19.06
N LEU A 215 0.86 -22.27 -20.17
CA LEU A 215 0.10 -22.51 -21.41
C LEU A 215 0.29 -23.93 -21.96
N THR A 216 1.47 -24.50 -21.76
CA THR A 216 1.85 -25.83 -22.24
C THR A 216 1.50 -26.95 -21.26
N TYR A 217 1.01 -26.63 -20.06
CA TYR A 217 0.66 -27.62 -19.05
C TYR A 217 -0.55 -28.46 -19.49
N ALA A 218 -0.29 -29.73 -19.78
CA ALA A 218 -1.31 -30.68 -20.26
C ALA A 218 -1.90 -31.57 -19.16
N GLY A 219 -1.44 -31.43 -17.91
CA GLY A 219 -1.94 -32.19 -16.76
C GLY A 219 -3.20 -31.61 -16.12
N THR A 220 -3.68 -32.27 -15.08
CA THR A 220 -4.72 -31.75 -14.16
C THR A 220 -4.09 -31.36 -12.83
N GLY A 221 -4.79 -30.57 -12.03
CA GLY A 221 -4.29 -30.06 -10.77
C GLY A 221 -3.25 -28.95 -10.91
N PHE A 222 -2.41 -28.81 -9.89
CA PHE A 222 -1.37 -27.79 -9.84
C PHE A 222 -0.07 -28.32 -10.46
N GLN A 223 0.41 -27.65 -11.51
CA GLN A 223 1.79 -27.80 -11.96
C GLN A 223 2.75 -27.44 -10.80
N ALA A 224 3.90 -28.12 -10.72
CA ALA A 224 4.92 -27.78 -9.73
C ALA A 224 5.29 -26.28 -9.82
N GLY A 225 5.21 -25.59 -8.68
CA GLY A 225 5.49 -24.14 -8.58
C GLY A 225 4.32 -23.22 -8.91
N SER A 226 3.16 -23.73 -9.38
CA SER A 226 1.99 -22.90 -9.68
C SER A 226 1.12 -22.59 -8.46
N LEU A 227 1.34 -23.27 -7.32
CA LEU A 227 0.70 -22.99 -6.04
C LEU A 227 1.72 -22.42 -5.04
N SER A 228 1.40 -21.29 -4.41
CA SER A 228 2.21 -20.70 -3.35
C SER A 228 1.39 -20.35 -2.12
N SER A 229 1.92 -20.63 -0.92
CA SER A 229 1.26 -20.38 0.37
C SER A 229 1.80 -19.17 1.14
N ASN A 230 2.34 -18.18 0.41
CA ASN A 230 3.00 -17.01 0.98
C ASN A 230 2.30 -15.68 0.64
N LEU A 231 1.01 -15.71 0.30
CA LEU A 231 0.26 -14.48 0.03
C LEU A 231 0.07 -13.69 1.33
N SER A 232 0.78 -12.57 1.44
CA SER A 232 0.61 -11.58 2.50
C SER A 232 0.49 -10.20 1.88
N ILE A 233 -0.74 -9.73 1.73
CA ILE A 233 -1.05 -8.39 1.21
C ILE A 233 -2.06 -7.72 2.13
N SER A 234 -1.81 -6.45 2.45
CA SER A 234 -2.79 -5.61 3.14
C SER A 234 -3.74 -5.00 2.12
N ILE A 235 -5.04 -5.10 2.39
CA ILE A 235 -6.10 -4.54 1.56
C ILE A 235 -6.82 -3.47 2.40
N PRO A 236 -6.24 -2.26 2.52
CA PRO A 236 -6.80 -1.17 3.33
C PRO A 236 -8.09 -0.60 2.72
N ASP A 237 -8.82 0.14 3.55
CA ASP A 237 -10.06 0.79 3.16
C ASP A 237 -9.81 1.94 2.19
N VAL A 238 -10.74 2.09 1.25
CA VAL A 238 -10.77 3.23 0.33
C VAL A 238 -11.31 4.45 1.08
N THR A 239 -10.51 5.52 1.09
CA THR A 239 -10.96 6.84 1.53
C THR A 239 -11.30 7.69 0.32
N VAL A 240 -12.47 8.35 0.36
CA VAL A 240 -12.91 9.24 -0.73
C VAL A 240 -12.19 10.59 -0.59
N PRO A 241 -11.56 11.11 -1.66
CA PRO A 241 -10.93 12.43 -1.63
C PRO A 241 -11.91 13.54 -1.24
N ALA A 242 -11.46 14.46 -0.39
CA ALA A 242 -12.22 15.67 -0.07
C ALA A 242 -12.34 16.58 -1.30
N GLY A 243 -13.44 17.35 -1.40
CA GLY A 243 -13.60 18.34 -2.46
C GLY A 243 -14.06 17.78 -3.81
N LEU A 244 -14.60 16.56 -3.85
CA LEU A 244 -15.36 16.07 -5.02
C LEU A 244 -16.68 16.86 -5.11
N ALA A 245 -16.65 17.96 -5.86
CA ALA A 245 -17.77 18.86 -6.04
C ALA A 245 -17.97 19.15 -7.54
N GLY A 246 -19.13 18.76 -8.06
CA GLY A 246 -19.55 18.97 -9.44
C GLY A 246 -20.60 17.94 -9.82
N SER A 247 -21.81 18.33 -10.23
CA SER A 247 -22.73 17.35 -10.83
C SER A 247 -22.20 16.94 -12.20
N LEU A 248 -22.54 15.74 -12.69
CA LEU A 248 -22.28 15.38 -14.08
C LEU A 248 -22.77 16.53 -15.02
N PRO A 249 -21.98 16.95 -16.02
CA PRO A 249 -22.15 18.24 -16.72
C PRO A 249 -23.49 18.44 -17.44
N VAL A 250 -24.24 17.36 -17.69
CA VAL A 250 -25.52 17.42 -18.39
C VAL A 250 -26.53 16.52 -17.68
N PRO A 251 -27.54 17.10 -16.99
CA PRO A 251 -28.65 16.32 -16.46
C PRO A 251 -29.31 15.54 -17.59
N GLY A 252 -29.20 14.21 -17.56
CA GLY A 252 -29.86 13.31 -18.50
C GLY A 252 -29.01 12.71 -19.62
N ASN A 253 -27.75 13.13 -19.84
CA ASN A 253 -26.95 12.59 -20.95
C ASN A 253 -25.63 11.90 -20.57
N ASN A 254 -25.33 11.66 -19.28
CA ASN A 254 -24.15 10.92 -18.79
C ASN A 254 -22.89 11.10 -19.66
N ILE A 255 -22.54 12.33 -20.02
CA ILE A 255 -21.36 12.65 -20.83
C ILE A 255 -20.47 13.61 -20.05
N ILE A 256 -19.18 13.31 -19.99
CA ILE A 256 -18.16 14.17 -19.40
C ILE A 256 -17.27 14.71 -20.51
N THR A 257 -17.35 16.01 -20.76
CA THR A 257 -16.60 16.72 -21.82
C THR A 257 -15.39 17.48 -21.29
N THR A 258 -15.31 17.67 -19.98
CA THR A 258 -14.30 18.51 -19.33
C THR A 258 -13.62 17.72 -18.23
N SER A 259 -12.30 17.87 -18.08
CA SER A 259 -11.57 17.23 -16.98
C SER A 259 -11.99 17.84 -15.65
N GLY A 260 -12.15 17.01 -14.63
CA GLY A 260 -12.58 17.51 -13.32
C GLY A 260 -13.13 16.45 -12.38
N ASN A 261 -13.63 16.93 -11.26
CA ASN A 261 -14.24 16.13 -10.21
C ASN A 261 -15.76 16.22 -10.32
N TYR A 262 -16.42 15.07 -10.19
CA TYR A 262 -17.86 14.95 -10.36
C TYR A 262 -18.48 14.08 -9.27
N THR A 263 -19.79 14.22 -9.10
CA THR A 263 -20.66 13.39 -8.28
C THR A 263 -21.84 12.89 -9.11
N SER A 264 -22.31 11.69 -8.80
CA SER A 264 -23.46 11.06 -9.44
C SER A 264 -24.28 10.29 -8.40
N LEU A 265 -25.59 10.21 -8.61
CA LEU A 265 -26.49 9.37 -7.83
C LEU A 265 -26.62 7.95 -8.42
N GLY A 266 -25.71 7.57 -9.32
CA GLY A 266 -25.81 6.36 -10.12
C GLY A 266 -26.33 6.64 -11.52
N PHE A 267 -26.21 5.63 -12.40
CA PHE A 267 -26.67 5.72 -13.78
C PHE A 267 -27.01 4.36 -14.36
N SER A 268 -28.08 4.33 -15.16
CA SER A 268 -28.56 3.15 -15.88
C SER A 268 -28.30 3.19 -17.38
N SER A 269 -28.03 4.38 -17.94
CA SER A 269 -27.54 4.54 -19.31
C SER A 269 -26.02 4.68 -19.35
N THR A 270 -25.43 4.56 -20.54
CA THR A 270 -23.97 4.59 -20.71
C THR A 270 -23.36 5.94 -20.34
N LEU A 271 -22.37 5.93 -19.44
CA LEU A 271 -21.50 7.08 -19.16
C LEU A 271 -20.40 7.18 -20.21
N THR A 272 -20.31 8.31 -20.91
CA THR A 272 -19.28 8.55 -21.93
C THR A 272 -18.31 9.64 -21.47
N VAL A 273 -17.02 9.33 -21.41
CA VAL A 273 -15.96 10.31 -21.15
C VAL A 273 -15.26 10.62 -22.46
N ARG A 274 -15.23 11.90 -22.84
CA ARG A 274 -14.73 12.35 -24.14
C ARG A 274 -13.21 12.25 -24.26
N THR A 275 -12.75 12.35 -25.49
CA THR A 275 -11.35 12.26 -25.88
C THR A 275 -10.46 13.18 -25.03
N ASN A 276 -9.36 12.65 -24.51
CA ASN A 276 -8.38 13.35 -23.64
C ASN A 276 -8.96 13.96 -22.34
N VAL A 277 -10.15 13.55 -21.90
CA VAL A 277 -10.74 14.00 -20.63
C VAL A 277 -10.30 13.11 -19.47
N VAL A 278 -9.88 13.73 -18.37
CA VAL A 278 -9.54 13.05 -17.12
C VAL A 278 -10.56 13.41 -16.06
N ALA A 279 -11.34 12.43 -15.62
CA ALA A 279 -12.44 12.63 -14.68
C ALA A 279 -12.30 11.76 -13.43
N THR A 280 -12.67 12.33 -12.28
CA THR A 280 -12.89 11.58 -11.04
C THR A 280 -14.35 11.71 -10.64
N VAL A 281 -15.05 10.60 -10.42
CA VAL A 281 -16.49 10.60 -10.14
C VAL A 281 -16.77 9.88 -8.82
N LEU A 282 -17.40 10.55 -7.86
CA LEU A 282 -18.02 9.91 -6.71
C LEU A 282 -19.44 9.48 -7.07
N VAL A 283 -19.74 8.19 -6.95
CA VAL A 283 -21.04 7.64 -7.29
C VAL A 283 -21.72 7.16 -6.01
N ASN A 284 -22.76 7.88 -5.59
CA ASN A 284 -23.50 7.63 -4.35
C ASN A 284 -24.71 6.69 -4.51
N GLY A 285 -24.99 6.23 -5.74
CA GLY A 285 -26.01 5.22 -6.00
C GLY A 285 -25.51 4.11 -6.91
N ASN A 286 -26.42 3.36 -7.52
CA ASN A 286 -26.05 2.15 -8.26
C ASN A 286 -25.70 2.44 -9.71
N ILE A 287 -24.79 1.65 -10.28
CA ILE A 287 -24.50 1.66 -11.72
C ILE A 287 -25.07 0.40 -12.33
N THR A 288 -25.97 0.56 -13.31
CA THR A 288 -26.45 -0.54 -14.16
C THR A 288 -26.17 -0.31 -15.65
N GLY A 289 -25.69 0.90 -16.01
CA GLY A 289 -25.35 1.30 -17.37
C GLY A 289 -23.91 0.97 -17.76
N GLY A 290 -23.59 1.16 -19.04
CA GLY A 290 -22.23 0.99 -19.57
C GLY A 290 -21.32 2.17 -19.23
N ILE A 291 -20.04 2.03 -19.56
CA ILE A 291 -19.06 3.11 -19.51
C ILE A 291 -18.25 3.07 -20.80
N THR A 292 -18.13 4.19 -21.49
CA THR A 292 -17.33 4.36 -22.70
C THR A 292 -16.28 5.43 -22.46
N LEU A 293 -15.02 5.08 -22.62
CA LEU A 293 -13.89 6.00 -22.57
C LEU A 293 -13.36 6.19 -23.99
N GLU A 294 -13.48 7.40 -24.53
CA GLU A 294 -12.91 7.76 -25.83
C GLU A 294 -11.36 7.79 -25.77
N PRO A 295 -10.65 7.87 -26.93
CA PRO A 295 -9.19 7.88 -26.94
C PRO A 295 -8.57 8.92 -25.98
N GLY A 296 -7.58 8.49 -25.19
CA GLY A 296 -6.91 9.36 -24.22
C GLY A 296 -7.71 9.71 -22.96
N ALA A 297 -8.99 9.30 -22.86
CA ALA A 297 -9.78 9.52 -21.66
C ALA A 297 -9.30 8.66 -20.49
N LYS A 298 -9.41 9.20 -19.27
CA LYS A 298 -9.15 8.47 -18.02
C LYS A 298 -10.27 8.73 -17.03
N LEU A 299 -10.74 7.68 -16.37
CA LEU A 299 -11.83 7.75 -15.40
C LEU A 299 -11.45 7.01 -14.11
N THR A 300 -11.53 7.73 -13.00
CA THR A 300 -11.49 7.15 -11.65
C THR A 300 -12.88 7.26 -11.03
N ILE A 301 -13.46 6.14 -10.60
CA ILE A 301 -14.74 6.11 -9.90
C ILE A 301 -14.50 5.75 -8.44
N TYR A 302 -15.02 6.57 -7.53
CA TYR A 302 -15.22 6.19 -6.13
C TYR A 302 -16.68 5.72 -5.98
N MET A 303 -16.88 4.41 -5.92
CA MET A 303 -18.18 3.80 -5.70
C MET A 303 -18.53 3.83 -4.22
N ASN A 304 -19.48 4.68 -3.88
CA ASN A 304 -20.09 4.76 -2.56
C ASN A 304 -21.53 4.20 -2.54
N GLY A 305 -22.14 3.98 -3.71
CA GLY A 305 -23.36 3.19 -3.85
C GLY A 305 -23.11 1.71 -3.62
N THR A 306 -24.20 0.95 -3.47
CA THR A 306 -24.15 -0.46 -3.04
C THR A 306 -23.69 -1.40 -4.14
N THR A 307 -24.12 -1.15 -5.38
CA THR A 307 -24.00 -2.12 -6.47
C THR A 307 -23.53 -1.49 -7.78
N LEU A 308 -22.70 -2.25 -8.50
CA LEU A 308 -22.36 -2.04 -9.90
C LEU A 308 -22.61 -3.34 -10.63
N SER A 309 -23.62 -3.35 -11.51
CA SER A 309 -24.02 -4.55 -12.25
C SER A 309 -24.07 -4.27 -13.74
N ALA A 310 -23.47 -5.13 -14.54
CA ALA A 310 -23.61 -5.11 -15.99
C ALA A 310 -24.21 -6.45 -16.45
N ALA A 311 -25.26 -6.36 -17.27
CA ALA A 311 -26.01 -7.50 -17.77
C ALA A 311 -26.26 -7.37 -19.28
N GLY A 312 -26.72 -8.45 -19.91
CA GLY A 312 -27.03 -8.43 -21.34
C GLY A 312 -25.79 -8.13 -22.16
N ASN A 313 -25.79 -7.05 -22.95
CA ASN A 313 -24.64 -6.64 -23.77
C ASN A 313 -23.95 -5.38 -23.21
N THR A 314 -24.13 -5.04 -21.93
CA THR A 314 -23.54 -3.83 -21.34
C THR A 314 -22.01 -3.90 -21.34
N GLN A 315 -21.38 -2.89 -21.92
CA GLN A 315 -19.93 -2.80 -22.04
C GLN A 315 -19.36 -1.74 -21.10
N ILE A 316 -18.34 -2.09 -20.33
CA ILE A 316 -17.61 -1.19 -19.44
C ILE A 316 -16.17 -1.05 -19.96
N ASN A 317 -15.84 0.15 -20.44
CA ASN A 317 -14.56 0.56 -20.99
C ASN A 317 -14.05 -0.35 -22.13
N ARG A 318 -14.94 -0.73 -23.05
CA ARG A 318 -14.59 -1.60 -24.20
C ARG A 318 -14.36 -0.85 -25.51
N HIS A 319 -13.98 0.42 -25.45
CA HIS A 319 -13.56 1.12 -26.66
C HIS A 319 -12.32 0.45 -27.25
N ALA A 320 -12.19 0.42 -28.58
CA ALA A 320 -11.11 -0.30 -29.25
C ALA A 320 -9.72 0.19 -28.83
N SER A 321 -9.61 1.50 -28.55
CA SER A 321 -8.38 2.17 -28.11
C SER A 321 -8.19 2.25 -26.59
N SER A 322 -9.10 1.70 -25.78
CA SER A 322 -8.98 1.75 -24.33
C SER A 322 -8.18 0.56 -23.80
N THR A 323 -7.40 0.82 -22.76
CA THR A 323 -6.64 -0.17 -21.99
C THR A 323 -7.22 -0.28 -20.59
N SER A 324 -6.75 -1.26 -19.82
CA SER A 324 -7.14 -1.40 -18.41
C SER A 324 -6.66 -0.23 -17.55
N LEU A 325 -5.64 0.53 -17.99
CA LEU A 325 -5.13 1.73 -17.31
C LEU A 325 -6.09 2.94 -17.38
N ASN A 326 -7.07 2.92 -18.28
CA ASN A 326 -7.98 4.06 -18.47
C ASN A 326 -9.11 4.11 -17.43
N LEU A 327 -9.49 2.99 -16.82
CA LEU A 327 -10.58 2.90 -15.85
C LEU A 327 -10.10 2.32 -14.52
N LEU A 328 -10.33 3.04 -13.43
CA LEU A 328 -10.10 2.58 -12.07
C LEU A 328 -11.36 2.77 -11.24
N ILE A 329 -11.84 1.71 -10.59
CA ILE A 329 -12.99 1.75 -9.68
C ILE A 329 -12.51 1.41 -8.27
N TYR A 330 -12.61 2.38 -7.38
CA TYR A 330 -12.41 2.23 -5.95
C TYR A 330 -13.76 2.07 -5.25
N GLY A 331 -13.96 0.97 -4.51
CA GLY A 331 -15.15 0.72 -3.71
C GLY A 331 -14.94 1.13 -2.25
N THR A 332 -15.83 1.98 -1.72
CA THR A 332 -15.88 2.25 -0.28
C THR A 332 -16.48 1.05 0.47
N SER A 333 -16.59 1.15 1.80
CA SER A 333 -17.27 0.14 2.62
C SER A 333 -18.75 -0.07 2.27
N ASN A 334 -19.39 0.90 1.62
CA ASN A 334 -20.78 0.79 1.19
C ASN A 334 -20.94 -0.05 -0.10
N PHE A 335 -19.88 -0.20 -0.89
CA PHE A 335 -19.90 -0.96 -2.14
C PHE A 335 -19.72 -2.45 -1.85
N THR A 336 -20.80 -3.22 -1.99
CA THR A 336 -20.88 -4.62 -1.54
C THR A 336 -21.08 -5.62 -2.68
N SER A 337 -21.42 -5.17 -3.89
CA SER A 337 -21.65 -6.07 -5.02
C SER A 337 -21.14 -5.51 -6.34
N PHE A 338 -20.28 -6.28 -7.00
CA PHE A 338 -19.92 -6.10 -8.41
C PHE A 338 -20.36 -7.35 -9.18
N SER A 339 -21.15 -7.18 -10.26
CA SER A 339 -21.61 -8.32 -11.04
C SER A 339 -21.56 -8.13 -12.55
N LEU A 340 -21.18 -9.20 -13.26
CA LEU A 340 -21.19 -9.28 -14.72
C LEU A 340 -22.01 -10.50 -15.15
N SER A 341 -22.95 -10.31 -16.07
CA SER A 341 -23.83 -11.38 -16.57
C SER A 341 -24.19 -11.23 -18.05
N GLY A 342 -24.64 -12.32 -18.68
CA GLY A 342 -24.90 -12.35 -20.12
C GLY A 342 -23.59 -12.24 -20.92
N ASN A 343 -23.53 -11.29 -21.85
CA ASN A 343 -22.34 -10.90 -22.61
C ASN A 343 -21.78 -9.54 -22.11
N ALA A 344 -22.08 -9.16 -20.87
CA ALA A 344 -21.51 -7.97 -20.28
C ALA A 344 -20.00 -8.15 -20.12
N ALA A 345 -19.25 -7.09 -20.41
CA ALA A 345 -17.80 -7.18 -20.36
C ALA A 345 -17.17 -5.93 -19.77
N PHE A 346 -16.05 -6.12 -19.09
CA PHE A 346 -15.35 -5.10 -18.31
C PHE A 346 -13.87 -5.05 -18.73
N LYS A 347 -13.33 -3.84 -18.85
CA LYS A 347 -11.90 -3.61 -19.01
C LYS A 347 -11.44 -2.53 -18.04
N GLY A 348 -10.57 -2.84 -17.08
CA GLY A 348 -10.14 -1.87 -16.09
C GLY A 348 -9.59 -2.47 -14.82
N MET A 349 -9.41 -1.60 -13.83
CA MET A 349 -8.98 -1.96 -12.48
C MET A 349 -10.14 -1.83 -11.50
N LEU A 350 -10.33 -2.85 -10.67
CA LEU A 350 -11.31 -2.85 -9.58
C LEU A 350 -10.62 -3.04 -8.24
N TYR A 351 -10.70 -2.06 -7.35
CA TYR A 351 -10.28 -2.17 -5.96
C TYR A 351 -11.49 -1.98 -5.05
N ALA A 352 -12.09 -3.06 -4.60
CA ALA A 352 -13.34 -3.06 -3.84
C ALA A 352 -13.27 -4.02 -2.65
N PRO A 353 -12.60 -3.62 -1.54
CA PRO A 353 -12.32 -4.49 -0.39
C PRO A 353 -13.56 -5.12 0.26
N TYR A 354 -14.74 -4.56 0.04
CA TYR A 354 -16.01 -4.98 0.65
C TYR A 354 -17.00 -5.59 -0.35
N ALA A 355 -16.69 -5.57 -1.65
CA ALA A 355 -17.61 -6.09 -2.65
C ALA A 355 -17.38 -7.58 -2.93
N SER A 356 -18.46 -8.35 -2.99
CA SER A 356 -18.43 -9.65 -3.64
C SER A 356 -18.46 -9.45 -5.15
N PHE A 357 -17.48 -10.03 -5.84
CA PHE A 357 -17.46 -10.10 -7.30
C PHE A 357 -18.08 -11.40 -7.77
N SER A 358 -19.28 -11.30 -8.36
CA SER A 358 -19.96 -12.45 -8.94
C SER A 358 -20.04 -12.33 -10.45
N CYS A 359 -19.67 -13.36 -11.19
CA CYS A 359 -20.03 -13.44 -12.60
C CYS A 359 -20.81 -14.72 -12.90
N GLY A 360 -21.76 -14.59 -13.83
CA GLY A 360 -22.64 -15.69 -14.21
C GLY A 360 -23.21 -15.46 -15.60
N GLY A 361 -22.87 -16.34 -16.53
CA GLY A 361 -23.36 -16.25 -17.90
C GLY A 361 -22.96 -17.43 -18.76
N GLY A 362 -23.79 -17.72 -19.76
CA GLY A 362 -23.49 -18.64 -20.87
C GLY A 362 -23.19 -17.88 -22.16
N GLY A 363 -22.59 -16.69 -22.05
CA GLY A 363 -22.22 -15.85 -23.18
C GLY A 363 -21.07 -16.44 -23.99
N ASN A 364 -20.94 -16.03 -25.26
CA ASN A 364 -19.89 -16.49 -26.18
C ASN A 364 -18.73 -15.49 -26.32
N ASN A 365 -18.66 -14.49 -25.43
CA ASN A 365 -17.59 -13.51 -25.48
C ASN A 365 -16.26 -14.18 -25.16
N THR A 366 -15.24 -13.80 -25.93
CA THR A 366 -13.88 -14.27 -25.71
C THR A 366 -13.14 -13.46 -24.64
N VAL A 367 -13.68 -12.28 -24.26
CA VAL A 367 -13.09 -11.40 -23.26
C VAL A 367 -14.20 -10.81 -22.38
N ASP A 368 -14.43 -11.41 -21.22
CA ASP A 368 -15.45 -10.96 -20.27
C ASP A 368 -14.87 -9.94 -19.28
N TYR A 369 -13.67 -10.21 -18.76
CA TYR A 369 -12.96 -9.28 -17.89
C TYR A 369 -11.50 -9.14 -18.34
N ALA A 370 -11.05 -7.91 -18.53
CA ALA A 370 -9.65 -7.60 -18.83
C ALA A 370 -9.11 -6.56 -17.83
N GLY A 371 -8.03 -6.87 -17.14
CA GLY A 371 -7.43 -6.00 -16.13
C GLY A 371 -7.19 -6.72 -14.81
N ALA A 372 -7.45 -6.07 -13.68
CA ALA A 372 -7.17 -6.65 -12.37
C ALA A 372 -8.22 -6.27 -11.32
N ALA A 373 -8.45 -7.17 -10.38
CA ALA A 373 -9.47 -7.04 -9.35
C ALA A 373 -8.93 -7.40 -7.95
N ILE A 374 -9.18 -6.54 -6.98
CA ILE A 374 -9.03 -6.81 -5.55
C ILE A 374 -10.39 -6.65 -4.90
N VAL A 375 -10.94 -7.73 -4.33
CA VAL A 375 -12.34 -7.80 -3.89
C VAL A 375 -12.49 -8.46 -2.52
N SER A 376 -13.68 -8.42 -1.93
CA SER A 376 -13.96 -9.15 -0.69
C SER A 376 -13.98 -10.66 -0.94
N THR A 377 -14.83 -11.12 -1.86
CA THR A 377 -14.95 -12.51 -2.31
C THR A 377 -15.12 -12.52 -3.82
N ALA A 378 -14.82 -13.64 -4.46
CA ALA A 378 -15.07 -13.80 -5.90
C ALA A 378 -15.71 -15.14 -6.18
N ASP A 379 -16.84 -15.13 -6.89
CA ASP A 379 -17.55 -16.32 -7.35
C ASP A 379 -17.74 -16.25 -8.87
N MET A 380 -17.04 -17.12 -9.59
CA MET A 380 -17.07 -17.15 -11.05
C MET A 380 -17.77 -18.39 -11.56
N ASN A 381 -18.89 -18.19 -12.26
CA ASN A 381 -19.77 -19.26 -12.67
C ASN A 381 -19.98 -19.29 -14.20
N GLY A 382 -20.02 -20.49 -14.77
CA GLY A 382 -20.42 -20.71 -16.16
C GLY A 382 -19.28 -20.61 -17.17
N HIS A 383 -19.48 -19.84 -18.24
CA HIS A 383 -18.47 -19.52 -19.25
C HIS A 383 -18.02 -18.07 -19.05
N PHE A 384 -16.84 -17.90 -18.44
CA PHE A 384 -16.31 -16.58 -18.12
C PHE A 384 -14.78 -16.58 -18.28
N ASN A 385 -14.27 -15.56 -18.96
CA ASN A 385 -12.85 -15.41 -19.22
C ASN A 385 -12.31 -14.15 -18.54
N PHE A 386 -11.37 -14.35 -17.61
CA PHE A 386 -10.65 -13.29 -16.91
C PHE A 386 -9.22 -13.20 -17.43
N HIS A 387 -8.83 -12.03 -17.89
CA HIS A 387 -7.53 -11.77 -18.50
C HIS A 387 -6.80 -10.71 -17.70
N TYR A 388 -5.76 -11.12 -16.97
CA TYR A 388 -4.90 -10.19 -16.27
C TYR A 388 -4.10 -9.34 -17.24
N ASP A 389 -4.17 -8.03 -17.09
CA ASP A 389 -3.34 -7.10 -17.85
C ASP A 389 -2.03 -6.84 -17.10
N GLU A 390 -0.95 -7.47 -17.55
CA GLU A 390 0.37 -7.47 -16.89
C GLU A 390 0.96 -6.08 -16.72
N VAL A 391 0.54 -5.12 -17.55
CA VAL A 391 0.98 -3.73 -17.41
C VAL A 391 0.63 -3.16 -16.04
N LEU A 392 -0.48 -3.62 -15.44
CA LEU A 392 -0.96 -3.14 -14.15
C LEU A 392 0.01 -3.49 -13.02
N GLY A 393 0.79 -4.57 -13.20
CA GLY A 393 1.85 -5.00 -12.30
C GLY A 393 3.16 -4.22 -12.48
N ASN A 394 3.23 -3.25 -13.39
CA ASN A 394 4.42 -2.42 -13.61
C ASN A 394 4.10 -0.91 -13.53
N THR A 395 2.98 -0.49 -14.12
CA THR A 395 2.58 0.92 -14.25
C THR A 395 1.23 1.23 -13.62
N GLY A 396 0.62 0.27 -12.90
CA GLY A 396 -0.61 0.48 -12.17
C GLY A 396 -0.45 1.43 -10.97
N PRO A 397 -1.56 1.81 -10.30
CA PRO A 397 -1.50 2.61 -9.08
C PRO A 397 -0.66 1.89 -8.01
N SER A 398 0.10 2.64 -7.21
CA SER A 398 0.94 2.09 -6.14
C SER A 398 0.10 1.66 -4.93
N SER A 399 0.48 0.58 -4.27
CA SER A 399 -0.07 0.13 -2.98
C SER A 399 0.39 0.97 -1.78
N GLY A 400 1.23 1.99 -2.02
CA GLY A 400 1.95 2.70 -0.97
C GLY A 400 3.19 1.94 -0.50
N TYR A 401 3.93 2.56 0.41
CA TYR A 401 5.17 2.02 0.97
C TYR A 401 4.96 1.59 2.42
N VAL A 402 5.53 0.45 2.80
CA VAL A 402 5.55 -0.07 4.17
C VAL A 402 6.98 -0.30 4.63
N ALA A 403 7.24 -0.08 5.92
CA ALA A 403 8.53 -0.40 6.53
C ALA A 403 8.75 -1.92 6.56
N THR A 404 9.94 -2.37 6.16
CA THR A 404 10.35 -3.78 6.26
C THR A 404 11.37 -3.97 7.38
N ASN A 405 12.35 -3.07 7.47
CA ASN A 405 13.43 -3.14 8.45
C ASN A 405 13.64 -1.77 9.12
N TRP A 406 13.93 -1.80 10.42
CA TRP A 406 14.29 -0.65 11.24
C TRP A 406 15.69 -0.86 11.82
N ASN A 407 16.68 -0.15 11.29
CA ASN A 407 18.07 -0.30 11.71
C ASN A 407 18.59 1.02 12.28
N GLU A 408 18.96 1.02 13.55
CA GLU A 408 19.72 2.12 14.13
C GLU A 408 21.18 2.05 13.67
N LEU A 409 21.75 3.18 13.26
CA LEU A 409 23.10 3.27 12.67
C LEU A 409 24.15 3.75 13.67
#